data_AF-A0A4R6UAY7-F1
#
_entry.id   AF-A0A4R6UAY7-F1
#
_cell.length_a   1.000
_cell.length_b   1.000
_cell.length_c   1.000
_cell.angle_alpha   90.00
_cell.angle_beta   90.00
_cell.angle_gamma   90.00
#
_symmetry.space_group_name_H-M   'P 1'
#
loop_
_entity.id
_entity.type
_entity.pdbx_description
1 polymer ?
#
loop_
_entity_poly.entity_id
_entity_poly.type
_entity_poly.pdbx_seq_one_letter_code
_entity_poly.pdbx_strand_id
1 'polypeptide(L)'
;MTERVLTEALAEAAAQPAAMAQVVEQRAEAISRAAFGALAVTAFAETSAQPLPTPHLSTLWAETLAEPAPPLHAAALLVEVLRRDTAAAAMVAEAMEAFGETPWPEAPRGVFAFRHDWAEPLIERLQWATGVVRLASGNEARQGLRRVPRRFLTYHVGHGRASDALVADWLADHLGRLAWWPLPQHMARLTTAAHRGALALAVTPVEAAGFTHASARPYLEHDGLHWPADRRFALLMAPDGWQALALAEVEPERLWLTEPLARAVPAGATVAPLVEGVALEPAEFAQWVPGLDAGSVTAQVAFEPLPIDGLLDDPWLDGLPVWPDGNWRDDPSVTAQGVLTRQDLSPADAWVRRDDPWPTSTFQRRFLAAGREDIARWRARLYRAQGRLGACWLPDGLAPVLRVQAEAEVEAGYLRVNAEAGAAFWHRSAAALILHPDGTRQAVLTGALHRDEGGVLVLRSGLDAAVPAGSRVLRLARCRLDHDAVDLYWHSPTLVEMPLTLRRLPEPRGNDLITYTPS
;
A
#
# COMPACT_ATOMS: atom_id res chain seq x y z
N MET A 1 26.00 -79.80 -26.38
CA MET A 1 26.59 -78.82 -27.33
C MET A 1 26.58 -77.46 -26.65
N THR A 2 27.76 -77.07 -26.16
CA THR A 2 28.26 -75.70 -25.92
C THR A 2 27.38 -74.67 -25.19
N GLU A 3 27.74 -74.50 -23.90
CA GLU A 3 27.65 -73.30 -23.05
C GLU A 3 28.46 -72.09 -23.55
N ARG A 4 28.09 -70.90 -23.04
CA ARG A 4 28.93 -69.81 -22.50
C ARG A 4 27.97 -68.95 -21.65
N VAL A 5 27.91 -68.92 -20.32
CA VAL A 5 28.88 -68.99 -19.20
C VAL A 5 29.88 -67.86 -19.16
N LEU A 6 29.66 -67.00 -18.14
CA LEU A 6 30.50 -65.96 -17.57
C LEU A 6 31.86 -66.49 -17.11
N THR A 7 32.92 -65.68 -17.18
CA THR A 7 34.03 -65.80 -16.22
C THR A 7 34.86 -64.51 -16.12
N GLU A 8 35.17 -64.19 -14.86
CA GLU A 8 36.14 -63.22 -14.35
C GLU A 8 37.57 -63.39 -14.91
N ALA A 9 38.40 -62.35 -14.81
CA ALA A 9 39.42 -62.22 -13.73
C ALA A 9 40.61 -61.32 -14.10
N LEU A 10 41.17 -60.66 -13.06
CA LEU A 10 42.60 -60.30 -12.85
C LEU A 10 43.20 -59.22 -13.80
N ALA A 11 44.16 -58.35 -13.46
CA ALA A 11 45.11 -58.14 -12.35
C ALA A 11 45.55 -56.64 -12.40
N GLU A 12 45.75 -55.96 -11.28
CA GLU A 12 47.06 -55.68 -10.66
C GLU A 12 47.97 -54.63 -11.38
N ALA A 13 48.12 -53.51 -10.69
CA ALA A 13 49.18 -52.47 -10.67
C ALA A 13 50.16 -52.29 -11.86
N ALA A 14 50.29 -51.03 -12.35
CA ALA A 14 51.56 -50.28 -12.31
C ALA A 14 51.40 -48.80 -12.78
N ALA A 15 51.74 -47.90 -11.84
CA ALA A 15 52.36 -46.57 -11.94
C ALA A 15 52.36 -45.70 -13.23
N GLN A 16 52.02 -44.41 -12.99
CA GLN A 16 52.59 -43.15 -13.54
C GLN A 16 51.95 -42.47 -14.79
N PRO A 17 52.04 -41.12 -14.94
CA PRO A 17 50.88 -40.21 -14.72
C PRO A 17 50.58 -39.18 -15.85
N ALA A 18 49.48 -38.41 -15.65
CA ALA A 18 49.06 -37.14 -16.30
C ALA A 18 48.47 -37.25 -17.73
N ALA A 19 47.51 -36.45 -18.19
CA ALA A 19 46.97 -35.16 -17.73
C ALA A 19 45.49 -34.94 -18.18
N MET A 20 44.81 -34.06 -17.44
CA MET A 20 43.66 -33.21 -17.83
C MET A 20 42.25 -33.80 -18.04
N ALA A 21 41.37 -33.33 -17.14
CA ALA A 21 40.01 -32.83 -17.34
C ALA A 21 38.94 -33.76 -17.95
N GLN A 22 37.94 -34.10 -17.12
CA GLN A 22 36.59 -33.53 -17.28
C GLN A 22 35.75 -33.80 -16.03
N VAL A 23 35.31 -32.70 -15.40
CA VAL A 23 34.23 -32.71 -14.39
C VAL A 23 32.92 -32.81 -15.16
N VAL A 24 32.11 -33.82 -14.87
CA VAL A 24 30.68 -33.80 -15.17
C VAL A 24 29.96 -34.02 -13.85
N GLU A 25 29.40 -32.92 -13.35
CA GLU A 25 28.47 -32.91 -12.22
C GLU A 25 27.15 -33.52 -12.68
N GLN A 26 26.70 -34.58 -12.00
CA GLN A 26 25.31 -35.05 -12.11
C GLN A 26 24.67 -34.97 -10.73
N ARG A 27 23.75 -34.01 -10.58
CA ARG A 27 22.82 -33.90 -9.46
C ARG A 27 21.58 -34.72 -9.75
N ALA A 28 21.16 -35.53 -8.78
CA ALA A 28 19.83 -36.12 -8.75
C ALA A 28 19.12 -35.65 -7.49
N GLU A 29 17.98 -34.97 -7.67
CA GLU A 29 17.03 -34.61 -6.61
C GLU A 29 16.18 -35.83 -6.24
N ALA A 30 16.01 -36.08 -4.94
CA ALA A 30 15.05 -37.07 -4.43
C ALA A 30 14.07 -36.40 -3.46
N ILE A 31 12.80 -36.43 -3.86
CA ILE A 31 11.63 -35.99 -3.10
C ILE A 31 11.38 -36.97 -1.95
N SER A 32 11.38 -36.50 -0.69
CA SER A 32 11.02 -37.30 0.47
C SER A 32 9.77 -36.73 1.16
N ARG A 33 8.69 -37.51 1.12
CA ARG A 33 7.48 -37.34 1.96
C ARG A 33 7.83 -37.76 3.38
N ALA A 34 7.47 -36.94 4.37
CA ALA A 34 7.60 -37.30 5.78
C ALA A 34 6.65 -38.47 6.12
N ALA A 35 7.23 -39.64 6.41
CA ALA A 35 6.59 -40.72 7.15
C ALA A 35 7.34 -40.90 8.47
N PHE A 36 6.61 -40.81 9.58
CA PHE A 36 7.12 -41.07 10.93
C PHE A 36 7.51 -42.55 11.05
N GLY A 37 8.77 -42.84 11.36
CA GLY A 37 9.23 -44.20 11.68
C GLY A 37 10.74 -44.34 11.53
N ALA A 38 11.42 -44.55 12.65
CA ALA A 38 12.87 -44.70 12.72
C ALA A 38 13.37 -45.93 11.93
N LEU A 39 14.25 -45.73 10.96
CA LEU A 39 15.12 -46.78 10.41
C LEU A 39 16.49 -46.19 10.07
N ALA A 40 17.51 -46.69 10.76
CA ALA A 40 18.92 -46.37 10.55
C ALA A 40 19.48 -47.17 9.36
N VAL A 41 20.18 -46.50 8.44
CA VAL A 41 21.04 -47.16 7.44
C VAL A 41 22.38 -46.43 7.43
N THR A 42 23.43 -47.13 7.88
CA THR A 42 24.82 -46.69 7.87
C THR A 42 25.52 -47.14 6.58
N ALA A 43 26.26 -46.24 5.93
CA ALA A 43 27.24 -46.57 4.90
C ALA A 43 28.55 -45.82 5.19
N PHE A 44 29.65 -46.55 5.33
CA PHE A 44 31.01 -46.04 5.52
C PHE A 44 31.78 -46.11 4.19
N ALA A 45 32.59 -45.09 3.91
CA ALA A 45 33.62 -45.14 2.87
C ALA A 45 34.94 -44.55 3.39
N GLU A 46 36.01 -45.31 3.20
CA GLU A 46 37.36 -45.11 3.74
C GLU A 46 38.17 -44.02 3.00
N THR A 47 39.04 -43.35 3.74
CA THR A 47 39.88 -42.22 3.34
C THR A 47 41.19 -42.63 2.65
N SER A 48 41.59 -41.95 1.56
CA SER A 48 42.98 -41.87 1.09
C SER A 48 43.63 -40.55 1.50
N ALA A 49 44.84 -40.62 2.06
CA ALA A 49 45.56 -39.52 2.70
C ALA A 49 46.37 -38.63 1.73
N GLN A 50 46.18 -37.31 1.83
CA GLN A 50 47.23 -36.28 1.72
C GLN A 50 46.83 -35.06 2.60
N PRO A 51 47.77 -34.37 3.29
CA PRO A 51 47.43 -33.31 4.22
C PRO A 51 47.55 -31.88 3.65
N LEU A 52 46.71 -31.00 4.24
CA LEU A 52 46.72 -29.52 4.33
C LEU A 52 45.92 -28.72 3.28
N PRO A 53 45.29 -27.56 3.65
CA PRO A 53 45.19 -26.91 4.97
C PRO A 53 43.74 -26.72 5.49
N THR A 54 43.60 -26.67 6.81
CA THR A 54 42.42 -26.11 7.53
C THR A 54 42.30 -24.59 7.26
N PRO A 55 41.13 -23.91 7.45
CA PRO A 55 40.03 -24.31 8.33
C PRO A 55 38.63 -23.94 7.81
N HIS A 56 37.75 -24.90 7.51
CA HIS A 56 36.31 -24.64 7.61
C HIS A 56 35.54 -25.90 8.02
N LEU A 57 34.76 -25.73 9.09
CA LEU A 57 33.55 -26.47 9.45
C LEU A 57 33.74 -27.90 9.97
N SER A 58 33.93 -27.94 11.30
CA SER A 58 33.51 -29.02 12.18
C SER A 58 32.02 -29.36 11.96
N THR A 59 31.78 -30.51 11.37
CA THR A 59 30.52 -31.26 11.44
C THR A 59 30.22 -31.68 12.87
N LEU A 60 28.97 -31.46 13.29
CA LEU A 60 28.41 -31.94 14.55
C LEU A 60 28.56 -33.45 14.70
N TRP A 61 29.13 -33.90 15.82
CA TRP A 61 28.93 -35.23 16.36
C TRP A 61 28.13 -35.13 17.65
N ALA A 62 26.96 -35.74 17.64
CA ALA A 62 26.18 -36.02 18.83
C ALA A 62 26.31 -37.51 19.13
N GLU A 63 26.91 -37.86 20.25
CA GLU A 63 26.76 -39.17 20.88
C GLU A 63 26.49 -39.02 22.37
N THR A 64 25.48 -39.75 22.84
CA THR A 64 25.01 -39.83 24.22
C THR A 64 25.68 -40.99 24.97
N LEU A 65 26.39 -40.63 26.05
CA LEU A 65 26.63 -41.33 27.34
C LEU A 65 27.07 -42.82 27.36
N ALA A 66 28.38 -43.03 27.56
CA ALA A 66 28.93 -43.97 28.53
C ALA A 66 30.29 -43.44 29.07
N GLU A 67 30.40 -43.25 30.39
CA GLU A 67 31.61 -42.78 31.11
C GLU A 67 32.64 -43.91 31.38
N PRO A 68 33.90 -43.64 31.85
CA PRO A 68 34.64 -42.38 31.98
C PRO A 68 36.07 -42.41 31.36
N ALA A 69 36.55 -41.27 30.84
CA ALA A 69 37.98 -41.00 30.69
C ALA A 69 38.31 -39.62 31.30
N PRO A 70 39.34 -39.48 32.16
CA PRO A 70 39.66 -38.22 32.85
C PRO A 70 40.57 -37.31 32.00
N PRO A 71 40.74 -36.02 32.36
CA PRO A 71 40.16 -34.90 31.65
C PRO A 71 41.14 -34.24 30.67
N LEU A 72 40.64 -33.80 29.53
CA LEU A 72 41.28 -32.71 28.78
C LEU A 72 40.54 -31.42 29.14
N HIS A 73 41.26 -30.50 29.77
CA HIS A 73 40.78 -29.16 30.13
C HIS A 73 40.43 -28.36 28.87
N ALA A 74 39.19 -28.51 28.40
CA ALA A 74 38.54 -27.53 27.55
C ALA A 74 37.78 -26.55 28.45
N ALA A 75 37.96 -25.25 28.23
CA ALA A 75 37.18 -24.23 28.89
C ALA A 75 35.69 -24.52 28.65
N ALA A 76 34.96 -24.85 29.71
CA ALA A 76 33.52 -25.10 29.65
C ALA A 76 32.83 -23.78 29.29
N LEU A 77 32.56 -23.57 28.00
CA LEU A 77 31.51 -22.67 27.56
C LEU A 77 30.19 -23.29 28.01
N LEU A 78 29.72 -22.83 29.16
CA LEU A 78 28.39 -23.14 29.68
C LEU A 78 27.38 -22.44 28.77
N VAL A 79 27.00 -23.07 27.67
CA VAL A 79 25.80 -22.69 26.93
C VAL A 79 24.63 -23.20 27.75
N GLU A 80 24.12 -22.34 28.62
CA GLU A 80 22.84 -22.55 29.27
C GLU A 80 21.79 -22.54 28.17
N VAL A 81 21.41 -23.71 27.68
CA VAL A 81 20.22 -23.89 26.84
C VAL A 81 19.05 -23.59 27.76
N LEU A 82 18.64 -22.31 27.78
CA LEU A 82 17.44 -21.85 28.46
C LEU A 82 16.31 -22.77 28.04
N ARG A 83 15.87 -23.62 28.98
CA ARG A 83 14.69 -24.44 28.79
C ARG A 83 13.54 -23.50 28.46
N ARG A 84 12.75 -23.92 27.48
CA ARG A 84 11.50 -23.31 26.99
C ARG A 84 10.65 -22.69 28.10
N ASP A 85 10.69 -23.26 29.31
CA ASP A 85 9.89 -22.86 30.45
C ASP A 85 10.33 -21.53 31.10
N THR A 86 11.63 -21.19 31.10
CA THR A 86 12.13 -19.93 31.71
C THR A 86 12.06 -18.73 30.76
N ALA A 87 12.29 -18.94 29.46
CA ALA A 87 12.05 -17.93 28.44
C ALA A 87 10.54 -17.65 28.29
N ALA A 88 9.69 -18.70 28.34
CA ALA A 88 8.25 -18.53 28.34
C ALA A 88 7.75 -17.81 29.60
N ALA A 89 8.32 -18.04 30.79
CA ALA A 89 7.87 -17.35 32.00
C ALA A 89 8.23 -15.85 32.02
N ALA A 90 9.43 -15.48 31.54
CA ALA A 90 9.82 -14.08 31.38
C ALA A 90 9.01 -13.39 30.26
N MET A 91 8.80 -14.10 29.15
CA MET A 91 7.92 -13.65 28.07
C MET A 91 6.47 -13.56 28.53
N VAL A 92 5.96 -14.41 29.44
CA VAL A 92 4.58 -14.35 29.95
C VAL A 92 4.37 -13.15 30.86
N ALA A 93 5.36 -12.80 31.70
CA ALA A 93 5.30 -11.59 32.52
C ALA A 93 5.38 -10.31 31.65
N GLU A 94 6.28 -10.27 30.67
CA GLU A 94 6.35 -9.18 29.68
C GLU A 94 5.14 -9.19 28.72
N ALA A 95 4.57 -10.35 28.42
CA ALA A 95 3.37 -10.52 27.60
C ALA A 95 2.15 -9.97 28.32
N MET A 96 1.91 -10.30 29.60
CA MET A 96 0.76 -9.75 30.33
C MET A 96 0.83 -8.20 30.40
N GLU A 97 2.04 -7.65 30.52
CA GLU A 97 2.28 -6.19 30.42
C GLU A 97 2.16 -5.67 28.97
N ALA A 98 2.55 -6.47 27.97
CA ALA A 98 2.47 -6.15 26.54
C ALA A 98 1.11 -6.43 25.89
N PHE A 99 0.20 -7.14 26.57
CA PHE A 99 -1.16 -7.48 26.11
C PHE A 99 -2.24 -6.72 26.88
N GLY A 100 -1.92 -6.11 28.03
CA GLY A 100 -2.87 -5.29 28.80
C GLY A 100 -4.13 -6.07 29.21
N GLU A 101 -4.00 -7.37 29.50
CA GLU A 101 -5.15 -8.20 29.85
C GLU A 101 -5.71 -7.82 31.23
N THR A 102 -6.80 -7.07 31.22
CA THR A 102 -7.70 -6.96 32.37
C THR A 102 -8.71 -8.12 32.27
N PRO A 103 -9.01 -8.86 33.35
CA PRO A 103 -9.89 -10.03 33.28
C PRO A 103 -11.32 -9.67 32.80
N TRP A 104 -11.89 -10.56 31.98
CA TRP A 104 -13.25 -10.52 31.44
C TRP A 104 -14.31 -10.52 32.57
N PRO A 105 -15.45 -9.78 32.50
CA PRO A 105 -16.15 -9.30 31.29
C PRO A 105 -15.83 -7.85 30.87
N GLU A 106 -14.95 -7.15 31.59
CA GLU A 106 -14.52 -5.77 31.30
C GLU A 106 -13.25 -5.71 30.42
N ALA A 107 -12.87 -6.81 29.79
CA ALA A 107 -11.58 -6.91 29.11
C ALA A 107 -11.43 -5.80 28.05
N PRO A 108 -10.41 -4.94 28.16
CA PRO A 108 -10.15 -3.92 27.16
C PRO A 108 -9.97 -4.64 25.84
N ARG A 109 -10.62 -4.12 24.79
CA ARG A 109 -10.36 -4.58 23.43
C ARG A 109 -8.84 -4.62 23.21
N GLY A 110 -8.33 -5.73 22.68
CA GLY A 110 -6.90 -5.88 22.43
C GLY A 110 -6.37 -4.68 21.66
N VAL A 111 -5.23 -4.14 22.09
CA VAL A 111 -4.58 -3.02 21.42
C VAL A 111 -3.45 -3.58 20.58
N PHE A 112 -3.44 -3.27 19.28
CA PHE A 112 -2.32 -3.59 18.40
C PHE A 112 -1.16 -2.64 18.71
N ALA A 113 -0.40 -2.95 19.74
CA ALA A 113 0.63 -2.07 20.30
C ALA A 113 2.01 -2.19 19.62
N PHE A 114 2.02 -2.60 18.36
CA PHE A 114 3.25 -2.75 17.57
C PHE A 114 3.50 -1.53 16.69
N ARG A 115 4.77 -1.15 16.57
CA ARG A 115 5.16 -0.01 15.75
C ARG A 115 5.20 -0.41 14.29
N HIS A 116 4.54 0.38 13.45
CA HIS A 116 4.80 0.32 12.03
C HIS A 116 6.25 0.69 11.74
N ASP A 117 6.92 -0.14 10.94
CA ASP A 117 8.24 0.15 10.41
C ASP A 117 8.17 0.97 9.12
N TRP A 118 8.64 2.22 9.20
CA TRP A 118 8.68 3.17 8.09
C TRP A 118 9.81 2.92 7.08
N ALA A 119 10.59 1.84 7.24
CA ALA A 119 11.47 1.36 6.17
C ALA A 119 10.67 0.99 4.90
N GLU A 120 9.43 0.55 5.08
CA GLU A 120 8.44 0.34 4.02
C GLU A 120 7.24 1.27 4.27
N PRO A 121 6.53 1.72 3.22
CA PRO A 121 5.41 2.64 3.40
C PRO A 121 4.23 1.96 4.10
N LEU A 122 3.54 2.69 4.98
CA LEU A 122 2.23 2.28 5.46
C LEU A 122 1.24 2.34 4.29
N ILE A 123 0.59 1.23 3.97
CA ILE A 123 -0.38 1.18 2.87
C ILE A 123 -1.78 1.41 3.43
N GLU A 124 -2.42 2.49 3.01
CA GLU A 124 -3.83 2.74 3.26
C GLU A 124 -4.63 2.50 2.00
N ARG A 125 -5.57 1.55 2.03
CA ARG A 125 -6.47 1.27 0.92
C ARG A 125 -7.86 1.84 1.18
N LEU A 126 -8.33 2.69 0.27
CA LEU A 126 -9.72 3.16 0.22
C LEU A 126 -10.47 2.39 -0.87
N GLN A 127 -11.51 1.65 -0.47
CA GLN A 127 -12.28 0.78 -1.36
C GLN A 127 -13.76 1.16 -1.43
N TRP A 128 -14.16 1.77 -2.54
CA TRP A 128 -15.55 1.98 -2.92
C TRP A 128 -16.17 0.70 -3.51
N ALA A 129 -17.42 0.79 -3.93
CA ALA A 129 -18.06 -0.25 -4.72
C ALA A 129 -18.95 0.41 -5.75
N THR A 130 -18.68 0.15 -7.03
CA THR A 130 -19.46 0.70 -8.14
C THR A 130 -19.82 -0.40 -9.14
N GLY A 131 -20.99 -0.26 -9.76
CA GLY A 131 -21.39 -1.01 -10.95
C GLY A 131 -21.17 -0.15 -12.19
N VAL A 132 -20.48 -0.69 -13.20
CA VAL A 132 -20.28 -0.02 -14.48
C VAL A 132 -20.77 -0.94 -15.59
N VAL A 133 -21.74 -0.46 -16.36
CA VAL A 133 -22.27 -1.14 -17.54
C VAL A 133 -21.98 -0.30 -18.77
N ARG A 134 -21.34 -0.89 -19.76
CA ARG A 134 -21.10 -0.22 -21.04
C ARG A 134 -22.33 -0.37 -21.93
N LEU A 135 -22.78 0.74 -22.50
CA LEU A 135 -23.90 0.78 -23.45
C LEU A 135 -23.39 0.57 -24.88
N ALA A 136 -24.26 0.12 -25.78
CA ALA A 136 -23.94 -0.06 -27.20
C ALA A 136 -23.49 1.24 -27.88
N SER A 137 -23.86 2.41 -27.34
CA SER A 137 -23.39 3.72 -27.81
C SER A 137 -21.90 3.98 -27.52
N GLY A 138 -21.28 3.17 -26.66
CA GLY A 138 -19.92 3.33 -26.14
C GLY A 138 -19.85 4.00 -24.77
N ASN A 139 -20.92 4.68 -24.35
CA ASN A 139 -21.03 5.34 -23.04
C ASN A 139 -21.18 4.34 -21.90
N GLU A 140 -21.05 4.83 -20.67
CA GLU A 140 -21.17 4.00 -19.46
C GLU A 140 -22.35 4.46 -18.60
N ALA A 141 -23.17 3.50 -18.18
CA ALA A 141 -24.09 3.66 -17.07
C ALA A 141 -23.35 3.25 -15.78
N ARG A 142 -23.34 4.15 -14.79
CA ARG A 142 -22.56 3.98 -13.56
C ARG A 142 -23.45 4.10 -12.33
N GLN A 143 -23.30 3.17 -11.41
CA GLN A 143 -24.03 3.14 -10.16
C GLN A 143 -23.08 3.00 -8.98
N GLY A 144 -23.17 3.91 -7.99
CA GLY A 144 -22.50 3.73 -6.71
C GLY A 144 -23.28 2.75 -5.84
N LEU A 145 -22.62 1.68 -5.38
CA LEU A 145 -23.16 0.74 -4.39
C LEU A 145 -22.73 1.12 -2.96
N ARG A 146 -21.67 1.92 -2.85
CA ARG A 146 -21.12 2.37 -1.57
C ARG A 146 -20.65 3.83 -1.68
N ARG A 147 -21.24 4.71 -0.86
CA ARG A 147 -20.86 6.14 -0.78
C ARG A 147 -19.54 6.35 -0.03
N VAL A 148 -19.35 5.57 1.02
CA VAL A 148 -18.22 5.69 1.96
C VAL A 148 -17.28 4.50 1.77
N PRO A 149 -15.99 4.69 1.43
CA PRO A 149 -15.08 3.57 1.19
C PRO A 149 -14.87 2.73 2.45
N ARG A 150 -14.60 1.43 2.28
CA ARG A 150 -13.94 0.66 3.33
C ARG A 150 -12.48 1.10 3.39
N ARG A 151 -11.96 1.24 4.60
CA ARG A 151 -10.58 1.62 4.87
C ARG A 151 -9.81 0.42 5.38
N PHE A 152 -8.69 0.13 4.75
CA PHE A 152 -7.75 -0.89 5.20
C PHE A 152 -6.39 -0.25 5.45
N LEU A 153 -5.69 -0.71 6.48
CA LEU A 153 -4.32 -0.34 6.77
C LEU A 153 -3.45 -1.60 6.82
N THR A 154 -2.38 -1.59 6.05
CA THR A 154 -1.35 -2.63 6.07
C THR A 154 -0.12 -2.10 6.79
N TYR A 155 0.16 -2.70 7.94
CA TYR A 155 1.28 -2.38 8.80
C TYR A 155 2.44 -3.31 8.48
N HIS A 156 3.60 -2.74 8.21
CA HIS A 156 4.87 -3.47 8.22
C HIS A 156 5.42 -3.51 9.65
N VAL A 157 5.79 -4.70 10.13
CA VAL A 157 6.28 -4.99 11.48
C VAL A 157 7.50 -5.92 11.40
N GLY A 158 8.36 -5.94 12.42
CA GLY A 158 9.58 -6.75 12.42
C GLY A 158 10.87 -5.93 12.29
N HIS A 159 11.87 -6.52 11.63
CA HIS A 159 13.27 -6.06 11.54
C HIS A 159 14.06 -6.16 12.85
N GLY A 160 13.95 -7.31 13.53
CA GLY A 160 14.83 -7.68 14.64
C GLY A 160 14.51 -6.98 15.97
N ARG A 161 13.33 -6.36 16.11
CA ARG A 161 12.88 -5.77 17.37
C ARG A 161 12.33 -6.86 18.29
N ALA A 162 12.80 -6.88 19.55
CA ALA A 162 12.33 -7.84 20.55
C ALA A 162 10.82 -7.74 20.81
N SER A 163 10.25 -6.53 20.75
CA SER A 163 8.80 -6.30 20.93
C SER A 163 7.94 -6.98 19.88
N ASP A 164 8.47 -7.23 18.68
CA ASP A 164 7.69 -7.70 17.54
C ASP A 164 7.63 -9.24 17.49
N ALA A 165 8.34 -9.92 18.41
CA ALA A 165 8.28 -11.36 18.59
C ALA A 165 6.91 -11.88 19.08
N LEU A 166 6.04 -10.99 19.56
CA LEU A 166 4.69 -11.34 20.03
C LEU A 166 3.58 -11.02 19.02
N VAL A 167 3.92 -10.48 17.84
CA VAL A 167 2.90 -10.09 16.84
C VAL A 167 2.06 -11.29 16.41
N ALA A 168 2.68 -12.44 16.13
CA ALA A 168 1.93 -13.61 15.69
C ALA A 168 1.03 -14.17 16.78
N ASP A 169 1.49 -14.21 18.03
CA ASP A 169 0.67 -14.65 19.18
C ASP A 169 -0.52 -13.69 19.38
N TRP A 170 -0.26 -12.37 19.34
CA TRP A 170 -1.32 -11.36 19.37
C TRP A 170 -2.36 -11.60 18.28
N LEU A 171 -1.92 -11.80 17.04
CA LEU A 171 -2.83 -12.04 15.92
C LEU A 171 -3.57 -13.36 16.05
N ALA A 172 -2.93 -14.43 16.53
CA ALA A 172 -3.60 -15.70 16.76
C ALA A 172 -4.79 -15.54 17.71
N ASP A 173 -4.65 -14.70 18.75
CA ASP A 173 -5.70 -14.44 19.73
C ASP A 173 -6.76 -13.43 19.25
N HIS A 174 -6.39 -12.52 18.34
CA HIS A 174 -7.22 -11.36 17.94
C HIS A 174 -7.74 -11.39 16.49
N LEU A 175 -7.35 -12.38 15.67
CA LEU A 175 -7.85 -12.51 14.30
C LEU A 175 -9.38 -12.65 14.29
N GLY A 176 -10.04 -11.88 13.43
CA GLY A 176 -11.50 -11.82 13.35
C GLY A 176 -12.18 -11.13 14.53
N ARG A 177 -11.42 -10.60 15.51
CA ARG A 177 -11.95 -9.88 16.67
C ARG A 177 -11.78 -8.37 16.53
N LEU A 178 -12.67 -7.63 17.18
CA LEU A 178 -12.58 -6.18 17.25
C LEU A 178 -11.45 -5.79 18.21
N ALA A 179 -10.52 -4.98 17.72
CA ALA A 179 -9.35 -4.51 18.44
C ALA A 179 -9.15 -3.00 18.19
N TRP A 180 -8.27 -2.39 18.98
CA TRP A 180 -7.79 -1.03 18.77
C TRP A 180 -6.53 -1.03 17.90
N TRP A 181 -6.57 -0.29 16.80
CA TRP A 181 -5.49 -0.19 15.83
C TRP A 181 -4.94 1.24 15.80
N PRO A 182 -3.62 1.43 15.92
CA PRO A 182 -3.01 2.75 15.83
C PRO A 182 -3.09 3.29 14.40
N LEU A 183 -3.11 4.62 14.27
CA LEU A 183 -2.97 5.32 12.98
C LEU A 183 -1.60 6.03 12.93
N PRO A 184 -0.52 5.35 12.48
CA PRO A 184 0.83 5.92 12.44
C PRO A 184 0.92 7.23 11.63
N GLN A 185 0.10 7.38 10.60
CA GLN A 185 0.04 8.58 9.75
C GLN A 185 -0.47 9.84 10.49
N HIS A 186 -1.10 9.68 11.65
CA HIS A 186 -1.56 10.80 12.50
C HIS A 186 -0.77 10.91 13.81
N MET A 187 0.35 10.18 13.92
CA MET A 187 1.17 10.13 15.13
C MET A 187 1.80 11.49 15.46
N ALA A 188 1.83 11.79 16.75
CA ALA A 188 2.51 12.93 17.35
C ALA A 188 3.73 12.47 18.17
N ARG A 189 4.65 13.39 18.47
CA ARG A 189 5.76 13.15 19.39
C ARG A 189 5.65 14.07 20.60
N LEU A 190 5.95 13.55 21.79
CA LEU A 190 6.06 14.37 22.99
C LEU A 190 7.22 15.37 22.82
N THR A 191 6.94 16.65 23.01
CA THR A 191 7.96 17.72 22.95
C THR A 191 8.71 17.87 24.26
N THR A 192 8.07 17.49 25.37
CA THR A 192 8.66 17.47 26.72
C THR A 192 8.35 16.14 27.41
N ALA A 193 9.19 15.75 28.37
CA ALA A 193 8.90 14.59 29.21
C ALA A 193 7.63 14.83 30.03
N ALA A 194 6.84 13.78 30.24
CA ALA A 194 5.64 13.79 31.07
C ALA A 194 5.89 12.97 32.34
N HIS A 195 5.49 13.50 33.49
CA HIS A 195 5.59 12.79 34.76
C HIS A 195 4.38 11.88 34.97
N ARG A 196 4.54 10.86 35.79
CA ARG A 196 3.41 10.05 36.27
C ARG A 196 2.37 10.96 36.93
N GLY A 197 1.10 10.78 36.58
CA GLY A 197 -0.01 11.61 37.05
C GLY A 197 -0.31 12.83 36.17
N ALA A 198 0.45 13.07 35.10
CA ALA A 198 0.15 14.14 34.16
C ALA A 198 -1.23 13.94 33.52
N LEU A 199 -2.02 15.02 33.40
CA LEU A 199 -3.31 15.05 32.72
C LEU A 199 -3.24 15.69 31.33
N ALA A 200 -2.07 16.16 30.92
CA ALA A 200 -1.84 16.76 29.62
C ALA A 200 -0.47 16.36 29.08
N LEU A 201 -0.41 16.10 27.78
CA LEU A 201 0.81 15.79 27.07
C LEU A 201 1.08 16.89 26.06
N ALA A 202 2.24 17.55 26.16
CA ALA A 202 2.71 18.49 25.15
C ALA A 202 3.28 17.69 23.96
N VAL A 203 2.76 17.95 22.76
CA VAL A 203 3.07 17.18 21.55
C VAL A 203 3.40 18.08 20.37
N THR A 204 4.05 17.52 19.36
CA THR A 204 4.19 18.16 18.04
C THR A 204 2.81 18.45 17.43
N PRO A 205 2.67 19.49 16.59
CA PRO A 205 1.40 19.84 15.96
C PRO A 205 0.62 18.67 15.34
N VAL A 206 -0.61 18.46 15.81
CA VAL A 206 -1.58 17.48 15.33
C VAL A 206 -2.82 18.14 14.74
N GLU A 207 -3.50 17.41 13.85
CA GLU A 207 -4.86 17.75 13.44
C GLU A 207 -5.84 16.97 14.31
N ALA A 208 -6.74 17.68 15.00
CA ALA A 208 -7.74 17.05 15.86
C ALA A 208 -8.63 16.05 15.10
N ALA A 209 -8.86 16.28 13.81
CA ALA A 209 -9.62 15.37 12.94
C ALA A 209 -8.97 13.97 12.79
N GLY A 210 -7.64 13.85 12.95
CA GLY A 210 -6.94 12.57 12.95
C GLY A 210 -7.14 11.76 14.23
N PHE A 211 -7.56 12.41 15.32
CA PHE A 211 -7.93 11.78 16.60
C PHE A 211 -9.44 11.61 16.67
N THR A 212 -9.95 10.74 15.80
CA THR A 212 -11.38 10.50 15.67
C THR A 212 -11.95 9.83 16.91
N HIS A 213 -13.24 10.06 17.12
CA HIS A 213 -14.00 9.37 18.15
C HIS A 213 -14.10 7.88 17.82
N ALA A 214 -14.07 7.04 18.86
CA ALA A 214 -14.45 5.65 18.73
C ALA A 214 -15.82 5.56 18.06
N SER A 215 -15.96 4.75 16.99
CA SER A 215 -17.27 4.54 16.38
C SER A 215 -18.22 4.01 17.45
N ALA A 216 -19.22 4.81 17.81
CA ALA A 216 -20.20 4.47 18.84
C ALA A 216 -21.04 3.28 18.38
N ARG A 217 -20.53 2.06 18.61
CA ARG A 217 -21.37 0.87 18.55
C ARG A 217 -22.02 0.72 19.92
N PRO A 218 -23.36 0.70 19.99
CA PRO A 218 -24.02 0.40 21.24
C PRO A 218 -23.59 -0.99 21.69
N TYR A 219 -23.24 -1.11 22.97
CA TYR A 219 -22.87 -2.38 23.57
C TYR A 219 -23.87 -2.72 24.68
N LEU A 220 -24.10 -4.01 24.88
CA LEU A 220 -25.05 -4.52 25.86
C LEU A 220 -24.25 -4.99 27.08
N GLU A 221 -24.46 -4.36 28.23
CA GLU A 221 -23.99 -4.84 29.52
C GLU A 221 -25.13 -5.50 30.30
N HIS A 222 -24.82 -6.07 31.46
CA HIS A 222 -25.77 -6.71 32.36
C HIS A 222 -26.99 -5.81 32.69
N ASP A 223 -26.78 -4.50 32.78
CA ASP A 223 -27.74 -3.48 33.15
C ASP A 223 -28.42 -2.79 31.96
N GLY A 224 -28.06 -3.14 30.72
CA GLY A 224 -28.79 -2.72 29.53
C GLY A 224 -27.93 -2.30 28.34
N LEU A 225 -28.59 -1.61 27.39
CA LEU A 225 -27.97 -1.10 26.18
C LEU A 225 -27.31 0.25 26.46
N HIS A 226 -25.98 0.31 26.36
CA HIS A 226 -25.21 1.53 26.58
C HIS A 226 -24.77 2.15 25.26
N TRP A 227 -24.85 3.47 25.22
CA TRP A 227 -24.22 4.27 24.18
C TRP A 227 -22.83 4.66 24.67
N PRO A 228 -21.75 4.35 23.93
CA PRO A 228 -20.42 4.78 24.34
C PRO A 228 -20.39 6.30 24.50
N ALA A 229 -19.84 6.76 25.63
CA ALA A 229 -19.44 8.15 25.76
C ALA A 229 -18.47 8.52 24.61
N ASP A 230 -18.50 9.78 24.21
CA ASP A 230 -17.73 10.31 23.10
C ASP A 230 -16.22 10.28 23.42
N ARG A 231 -15.60 9.11 23.27
CA ARG A 231 -14.24 8.82 23.76
C ARG A 231 -13.28 8.69 22.59
N ARG A 232 -12.17 9.41 22.70
CA ARG A 232 -11.01 9.29 21.82
C ARG A 232 -9.96 8.48 22.53
N PHE A 233 -9.36 7.53 21.83
CA PHE A 233 -8.28 6.71 22.37
C PHE A 233 -6.99 6.97 21.61
N ALA A 234 -5.86 6.83 22.30
CA ALA A 234 -4.54 6.90 21.69
C ALA A 234 -3.60 5.87 22.30
N LEU A 235 -2.60 5.46 21.54
CA LEU A 235 -1.52 4.59 21.97
C LEU A 235 -0.27 5.44 22.16
N LEU A 236 0.21 5.49 23.40
CA LEU A 236 1.52 6.04 23.74
C LEU A 236 2.56 4.93 23.65
N MET A 237 3.66 5.17 22.94
CA MET A 237 4.78 4.24 22.84
C MET A 237 6.09 4.94 23.19
N ALA A 238 6.84 4.35 24.11
CA ALA A 238 8.15 4.79 24.56
C ALA A 238 9.14 3.60 24.53
N PRO A 239 10.46 3.84 24.72
CA PRO A 239 11.44 2.74 24.70
C PRO A 239 11.21 1.69 25.79
N ASP A 240 10.57 2.07 26.90
CA ASP A 240 10.28 1.25 28.07
C ASP A 240 8.86 0.62 28.04
N GLY A 241 8.16 0.68 26.90
CA GLY A 241 6.88 0.01 26.69
C GLY A 241 5.81 0.93 26.09
N TRP A 242 4.54 0.57 26.28
CA TRP A 242 3.40 1.30 25.73
C TRP A 242 2.28 1.50 26.75
N GLN A 243 1.35 2.42 26.46
CA GLN A 243 0.16 2.64 27.27
C GLN A 243 -1.01 3.12 26.40
N ALA A 244 -2.20 2.56 26.58
CA ALA A 244 -3.42 3.14 26.00
C ALA A 244 -3.87 4.36 26.82
N LEU A 245 -4.30 5.40 26.13
CA LEU A 245 -4.75 6.67 26.69
C LEU A 245 -6.18 6.93 26.28
N ALA A 246 -7.01 7.37 27.22
CA ALA A 246 -8.29 8.02 26.92
C ALA A 246 -8.08 9.54 26.88
N LEU A 247 -8.50 10.17 25.79
CA LEU A 247 -8.36 11.62 25.58
C LEU A 247 -9.69 12.32 25.86
N ALA A 248 -9.63 13.37 26.66
CA ALA A 248 -10.74 14.28 26.92
C ALA A 248 -10.85 15.35 25.82
N GLU A 249 -9.70 15.88 25.38
CA GLU A 249 -9.62 16.94 24.38
C GLU A 249 -8.31 16.85 23.58
N VAL A 250 -8.36 17.33 22.33
CA VAL A 250 -7.21 17.36 21.41
C VAL A 250 -7.06 18.77 20.89
N GLU A 251 -6.00 19.44 21.34
CA GLU A 251 -5.54 20.73 20.83
C GLU A 251 -4.37 20.50 19.86
N PRO A 252 -4.03 21.48 19.01
CA PRO A 252 -2.94 21.33 18.04
C PRO A 252 -1.61 20.87 18.66
N GLU A 253 -1.22 21.36 19.84
CA GLU A 253 0.07 21.04 20.47
C GLU A 253 -0.07 20.34 21.82
N ARG A 254 -1.29 19.91 22.17
CA ARG A 254 -1.60 19.37 23.50
C ARG A 254 -2.71 18.32 23.45
N LEU A 255 -2.47 17.20 24.12
CA LEU A 255 -3.46 16.14 24.31
C LEU A 255 -3.87 16.11 25.78
N TRP A 256 -5.17 16.30 26.07
CA TRP A 256 -5.71 16.23 27.42
C TRP A 256 -6.22 14.82 27.71
N LEU A 257 -5.79 14.26 28.83
CA LEU A 257 -6.12 12.90 29.24
C LEU A 257 -7.35 12.91 30.16
N THR A 258 -8.23 11.94 29.96
CA THR A 258 -9.35 11.70 30.90
C THR A 258 -8.86 11.11 32.21
N GLU A 259 -7.78 10.32 32.15
CA GLU A 259 -7.15 9.66 33.29
C GLU A 259 -5.67 10.08 33.40
N PRO A 260 -5.14 10.25 34.63
CA PRO A 260 -3.73 10.59 34.81
C PRO A 260 -2.79 9.54 34.21
N LEU A 261 -1.68 9.99 33.63
CA LEU A 261 -0.66 9.11 33.05
C LEU A 261 -0.14 8.11 34.09
N ALA A 262 -0.17 6.81 33.79
CA ALA A 262 0.12 5.75 34.76
C ALA A 262 1.62 5.66 35.11
N ARG A 263 2.49 6.12 34.20
CA ARG A 263 3.95 6.09 34.33
C ARG A 263 4.58 7.38 33.81
N ALA A 264 5.84 7.65 34.16
CA ALA A 264 6.59 8.74 33.53
C ALA A 264 6.99 8.35 32.10
N VAL A 265 7.06 9.32 31.19
CA VAL A 265 7.37 9.09 29.78
C VAL A 265 8.37 10.14 29.29
N PRO A 266 9.47 9.74 28.62
CA PRO A 266 10.46 10.69 28.13
C PRO A 266 9.94 11.53 26.96
N ALA A 267 10.60 12.69 26.74
CA ALA A 267 10.42 13.45 25.51
C ALA A 267 10.77 12.58 24.29
N GLY A 268 10.11 12.82 23.15
CA GLY A 268 10.29 12.05 21.93
C GLY A 268 9.49 10.74 21.86
N ALA A 269 8.83 10.33 22.96
CA ALA A 269 7.83 9.25 22.90
C ALA A 269 6.72 9.59 21.90
N THR A 270 6.14 8.56 21.28
CA THR A 270 5.13 8.75 20.25
C THR A 270 3.73 8.51 20.78
N VAL A 271 2.75 9.23 20.23
CA VAL A 271 1.33 9.05 20.52
C VAL A 271 0.58 8.95 19.21
N ALA A 272 -0.05 7.80 18.95
CA ALA A 272 -0.87 7.58 17.75
C ALA A 272 -2.34 7.43 18.12
N PRO A 273 -3.29 8.02 17.37
CA PRO A 273 -4.70 7.78 17.64
C PRO A 273 -5.05 6.31 17.41
N LEU A 274 -5.96 5.79 18.22
CA LEU A 274 -6.49 4.43 18.12
C LEU A 274 -7.88 4.46 17.47
N VAL A 275 -8.10 3.56 16.52
CA VAL A 275 -9.40 3.34 15.90
C VAL A 275 -9.82 1.88 16.03
N GLU A 276 -11.13 1.64 16.00
CA GLU A 276 -11.65 0.28 15.96
C GLU A 276 -11.27 -0.39 14.65
N GLY A 277 -10.87 -1.65 14.69
CA GLY A 277 -10.58 -2.41 13.49
C GLY A 277 -10.56 -3.91 13.72
N VAL A 278 -10.56 -4.65 12.63
CA VAL A 278 -10.52 -6.11 12.61
C VAL A 278 -9.52 -6.57 11.55
N ALA A 279 -8.57 -7.41 11.94
CA ALA A 279 -7.78 -8.19 11.00
C ALA A 279 -8.60 -9.41 10.56
N LEU A 280 -8.89 -9.52 9.26
CA LEU A 280 -9.67 -10.62 8.69
C LEU A 280 -8.80 -11.60 7.91
N GLU A 281 -7.62 -11.15 7.48
CA GLU A 281 -6.68 -11.93 6.70
C GLU A 281 -5.50 -12.35 7.59
N PRO A 282 -4.96 -13.56 7.40
CA PRO A 282 -3.75 -13.97 8.09
C PRO A 282 -2.60 -13.04 7.71
N ALA A 283 -1.71 -12.78 8.66
CA ALA A 283 -0.49 -12.02 8.40
C ALA A 283 0.60 -12.91 7.81
N GLU A 284 1.45 -12.31 6.97
CA GLU A 284 2.62 -12.98 6.39
C GLU A 284 3.88 -12.56 7.16
N PHE A 285 4.70 -13.54 7.55
CA PHE A 285 5.90 -13.35 8.37
C PHE A 285 7.10 -14.11 7.78
N ALA A 286 8.19 -13.40 7.49
CA ALA A 286 9.48 -13.96 7.13
C ALA A 286 10.34 -14.15 8.39
N GLN A 287 10.74 -15.40 8.64
CA GLN A 287 11.51 -15.92 9.77
C GLN A 287 10.87 -15.73 11.16
N TRP A 288 10.71 -16.85 11.88
CA TRP A 288 10.27 -16.90 13.27
C TRP A 288 11.28 -17.72 14.07
N VAL A 289 11.97 -17.03 14.99
CA VAL A 289 12.84 -17.46 16.10
C VAL A 289 14.34 -17.12 15.97
N PRO A 290 14.93 -16.39 16.94
CA PRO A 290 14.28 -15.59 17.99
C PRO A 290 14.03 -14.17 17.47
N GLY A 291 12.85 -13.93 16.92
CA GLY A 291 12.45 -12.63 16.35
C GLY A 291 11.73 -12.77 15.01
N LEU A 292 11.04 -11.69 14.65
CA LEU A 292 10.44 -11.49 13.33
C LEU A 292 11.39 -10.67 12.46
N ASP A 293 11.81 -11.22 11.32
CA ASP A 293 12.69 -10.51 10.38
C ASP A 293 11.87 -9.50 9.56
N ALA A 294 10.73 -9.92 9.02
CA ALA A 294 9.79 -9.01 8.36
C ALA A 294 8.36 -9.55 8.43
N GLY A 295 7.37 -8.66 8.50
CA GLY A 295 5.97 -9.03 8.55
C GLY A 295 5.03 -7.98 8.01
N SER A 296 3.90 -8.42 7.46
CA SER A 296 2.81 -7.53 7.07
C SER A 296 1.48 -7.96 7.69
N VAL A 297 0.78 -6.99 8.27
CA VAL A 297 -0.51 -7.19 8.95
C VAL A 297 -1.52 -6.23 8.36
N THR A 298 -2.63 -6.74 7.84
CA THR A 298 -3.71 -5.90 7.28
C THR A 298 -4.95 -5.92 8.16
N ALA A 299 -5.43 -4.74 8.53
CA ALA A 299 -6.67 -4.57 9.26
C ALA A 299 -7.66 -3.70 8.50
N GLN A 300 -8.93 -4.10 8.50
CA GLN A 300 -10.03 -3.20 8.16
C GLN A 300 -10.32 -2.33 9.37
N VAL A 301 -10.13 -1.02 9.23
CA VAL A 301 -10.32 -0.06 10.31
C VAL A 301 -11.57 0.79 10.11
N ALA A 302 -12.01 1.44 11.19
CA ALA A 302 -13.09 2.40 11.16
C ALA A 302 -12.82 3.49 10.13
N PHE A 303 -13.90 3.93 9.50
CA PHE A 303 -13.87 4.94 8.47
C PHE A 303 -13.46 6.31 9.04
N GLU A 304 -12.62 7.05 8.32
CA GLU A 304 -12.26 8.43 8.66
C GLU A 304 -13.42 9.37 8.34
N PRO A 305 -13.69 10.45 9.10
CA PRO A 305 -14.73 11.42 8.76
C PRO A 305 -14.69 11.86 7.30
N LEU A 306 -15.86 12.16 6.73
CA LEU A 306 -15.94 12.71 5.38
C LEU A 306 -15.08 13.97 5.27
N PRO A 307 -14.42 14.20 4.12
CA PRO A 307 -13.66 15.42 3.90
C PRO A 307 -14.52 16.66 4.12
N ILE A 308 -13.87 17.75 4.53
CA ILE A 308 -14.51 19.04 4.74
C ILE A 308 -15.07 19.56 3.42
N ASP A 309 -16.35 19.96 3.42
CA ASP A 309 -16.99 20.59 2.26
C ASP A 309 -16.27 21.89 1.88
N GLY A 310 -16.09 22.12 0.58
CA GLY A 310 -15.42 23.33 0.08
C GLY A 310 -13.90 23.32 0.18
N LEU A 311 -13.26 22.24 0.62
CA LEU A 311 -11.79 22.14 0.67
C LEU A 311 -11.14 22.21 -0.73
N LEU A 312 -11.86 21.75 -1.76
CA LEU A 312 -11.36 21.67 -3.13
C LEU A 312 -11.62 22.96 -3.90
N ASP A 313 -10.55 23.54 -4.41
CA ASP A 313 -10.49 24.71 -5.29
C ASP A 313 -10.18 24.33 -6.76
N ASP A 314 -10.44 23.06 -7.13
CA ASP A 314 -10.24 22.58 -8.49
C ASP A 314 -11.08 23.37 -9.50
N PRO A 315 -10.52 23.78 -10.65
CA PRO A 315 -11.30 24.45 -11.69
C PRO A 315 -12.34 23.49 -12.26
N TRP A 316 -13.48 24.03 -12.69
CA TRP A 316 -14.57 23.26 -13.28
C TRP A 316 -14.67 23.53 -14.77
N LEU A 317 -14.86 22.49 -15.56
CA LEU A 317 -15.10 22.56 -17.00
C LEU A 317 -16.18 21.57 -17.38
N ASP A 318 -17.25 22.06 -18.02
CA ASP A 318 -18.38 21.23 -18.46
C ASP A 318 -18.99 20.40 -17.31
N GLY A 319 -19.14 21.02 -16.13
CA GLY A 319 -19.68 20.37 -14.94
C GLY A 319 -18.78 19.29 -14.31
N LEU A 320 -17.50 19.20 -14.71
CA LEU A 320 -16.52 18.26 -14.16
C LEU A 320 -15.29 19.00 -13.60
N PRO A 321 -14.69 18.50 -12.50
CA PRO A 321 -13.45 19.06 -11.99
C PRO A 321 -12.29 18.75 -12.93
N VAL A 322 -11.39 19.71 -13.09
CA VAL A 322 -10.11 19.57 -13.79
C VAL A 322 -9.05 19.24 -12.74
N TRP A 323 -8.51 18.02 -12.80
CA TRP A 323 -7.47 17.57 -11.89
C TRP A 323 -6.10 18.12 -12.31
N PRO A 324 -5.19 18.33 -11.33
CA PRO A 324 -3.81 18.65 -11.63
C PRO A 324 -3.14 17.51 -12.41
N ASP A 325 -2.06 17.82 -13.13
CA ASP A 325 -1.22 16.79 -13.74
C ASP A 325 -0.47 15.98 -12.68
N GLY A 326 0.03 14.80 -13.08
CA GLY A 326 0.96 14.04 -12.26
C GLY A 326 2.20 14.88 -11.96
N ASN A 327 2.60 14.94 -10.69
CA ASN A 327 3.80 15.64 -10.24
C ASN A 327 4.99 14.69 -10.05
N TRP A 328 4.89 13.47 -10.57
CA TRP A 328 5.96 12.48 -10.56
C TRP A 328 6.78 12.51 -11.86
N ARG A 329 8.04 12.07 -11.78
CA ARG A 329 9.03 12.21 -12.87
C ARG A 329 8.83 11.25 -14.05
N ASP A 330 8.13 10.14 -13.82
CA ASP A 330 7.98 9.08 -14.82
C ASP A 330 7.01 9.49 -15.94
N ASP A 331 7.34 9.13 -17.17
CA ASP A 331 6.48 9.40 -18.31
C ASP A 331 5.13 8.69 -18.14
N PRO A 332 4.03 9.35 -18.55
CA PRO A 332 2.70 8.77 -18.48
C PRO A 332 2.61 7.51 -19.36
N SER A 333 2.38 6.35 -18.75
CA SER A 333 2.12 5.13 -19.51
C SER A 333 0.66 5.09 -19.99
N VAL A 334 0.47 4.58 -21.21
CA VAL A 334 -0.87 4.42 -21.79
C VAL A 334 -1.02 3.04 -22.38
N THR A 335 -2.07 2.34 -21.96
CA THR A 335 -2.47 1.07 -22.55
C THR A 335 -3.65 1.29 -23.48
N ALA A 336 -3.48 1.02 -24.77
CA ALA A 336 -4.59 0.98 -25.71
C ALA A 336 -5.32 -0.36 -25.56
N GLN A 337 -6.61 -0.31 -25.23
CA GLN A 337 -7.47 -1.48 -25.15
C GLN A 337 -8.58 -1.43 -26.22
N GLY A 338 -9.14 -2.59 -26.53
CA GLY A 338 -10.29 -2.74 -27.41
C GLY A 338 -11.05 -4.02 -27.11
N VAL A 339 -12.36 -4.04 -27.37
CA VAL A 339 -13.22 -5.21 -27.18
C VAL A 339 -13.40 -5.86 -28.54
N LEU A 340 -12.91 -7.09 -28.67
CA LEU A 340 -13.04 -7.89 -29.87
C LEU A 340 -13.95 -9.08 -29.59
N THR A 341 -15.03 -9.21 -30.35
CA THR A 341 -15.78 -10.46 -30.43
C THR A 341 -15.24 -11.28 -31.59
N ARG A 342 -14.76 -12.48 -31.28
CA ARG A 342 -14.41 -13.50 -32.28
C ARG A 342 -15.59 -14.43 -32.46
N GLN A 343 -16.14 -14.48 -33.66
CA GLN A 343 -17.19 -15.41 -34.07
C GLN A 343 -16.58 -16.45 -35.01
N ASP A 344 -16.47 -17.67 -34.52
CA ASP A 344 -15.94 -18.80 -35.29
C ASP A 344 -17.10 -19.60 -35.90
N LEU A 345 -17.71 -19.02 -36.94
CA LEU A 345 -18.91 -19.57 -37.60
C LEU A 345 -18.62 -20.12 -39.00
N SER A 346 -17.35 -20.18 -39.40
CA SER A 346 -16.91 -20.57 -40.75
C SER A 346 -15.78 -21.60 -40.67
N PRO A 347 -15.66 -22.53 -41.64
CA PRO A 347 -14.48 -23.41 -41.76
C PRO A 347 -13.20 -22.68 -42.22
N ALA A 348 -13.26 -21.36 -42.46
CA ALA A 348 -12.12 -20.49 -42.75
C ALA A 348 -11.70 -19.70 -41.49
N ASP A 349 -10.95 -18.59 -41.66
CA ASP A 349 -10.55 -17.73 -40.55
C ASP A 349 -11.77 -17.20 -39.76
N ALA A 350 -11.62 -17.17 -38.44
CA ALA A 350 -12.65 -16.65 -37.55
C ALA A 350 -12.94 -15.18 -37.84
N TRP A 351 -14.21 -14.82 -37.84
CA TRP A 351 -14.62 -13.43 -37.97
C TRP A 351 -14.30 -12.68 -36.69
N VAL A 352 -13.53 -11.59 -36.81
CA VAL A 352 -13.21 -10.71 -35.69
C VAL A 352 -13.93 -9.38 -35.88
N ARG A 353 -14.83 -9.04 -34.96
CA ARG A 353 -15.51 -7.74 -34.92
C ARG A 353 -15.00 -6.95 -33.72
N ARG A 354 -14.64 -5.69 -33.95
CA ARG A 354 -14.42 -4.72 -32.88
C ARG A 354 -15.77 -4.19 -32.40
N ASP A 355 -16.08 -4.40 -31.13
CA ASP A 355 -17.35 -3.97 -30.52
C ASP A 355 -17.26 -2.59 -29.89
N ASP A 356 -16.06 -2.08 -29.64
CA ASP A 356 -15.86 -0.74 -29.11
C ASP A 356 -15.59 0.28 -30.24
N PRO A 357 -16.47 1.28 -30.43
CA PRO A 357 -16.23 2.31 -31.44
C PRO A 357 -15.20 3.36 -31.02
N TRP A 358 -14.64 3.28 -29.80
CA TRP A 358 -13.84 4.34 -29.17
C TRP A 358 -12.63 3.82 -28.41
N PRO A 359 -11.51 4.57 -28.36
CA PRO A 359 -10.33 4.18 -27.61
C PRO A 359 -10.63 4.06 -26.11
N THR A 360 -10.42 2.87 -25.54
CA THR A 360 -10.45 2.65 -24.09
C THR A 360 -9.03 2.73 -23.54
N SER A 361 -8.41 3.89 -23.71
CA SER A 361 -7.08 4.14 -23.16
C SER A 361 -7.16 4.30 -21.65
N THR A 362 -6.22 3.70 -20.94
CA THR A 362 -5.96 3.98 -19.53
C THR A 362 -4.71 4.83 -19.40
N PHE A 363 -4.72 5.78 -18.47
CA PHE A 363 -3.61 6.63 -18.12
C PHE A 363 -3.14 6.24 -16.74
N GLN A 364 -1.90 5.76 -16.61
CA GLN A 364 -1.29 5.58 -15.29
C GLN A 364 -0.63 6.89 -14.88
N ARG A 365 -0.92 7.33 -13.65
CA ARG A 365 -0.35 8.53 -13.05
C ARG A 365 0.10 8.21 -11.64
N ARG A 366 1.24 8.77 -11.27
CA ARG A 366 1.70 8.79 -9.87
C ARG A 366 1.57 10.21 -9.38
N PHE A 367 0.87 10.36 -8.26
CA PHE A 367 0.73 11.62 -7.56
C PHE A 367 1.46 11.54 -6.24
N LEU A 368 2.13 12.62 -5.87
CA LEU A 368 2.80 12.80 -4.60
C LEU A 368 2.12 13.93 -3.86
N ALA A 369 1.54 13.67 -2.70
CA ALA A 369 1.03 14.70 -1.81
C ALA A 369 2.03 14.95 -0.69
N ALA A 370 2.48 16.21 -0.57
CA ALA A 370 3.46 16.61 0.43
C ALA A 370 2.85 17.65 1.39
N GLY A 371 2.87 17.35 2.68
CA GLY A 371 2.23 18.14 3.72
C GLY A 371 0.74 17.82 3.89
N ARG A 372 0.21 18.19 5.06
CA ARG A 372 -1.14 17.79 5.47
C ARG A 372 -2.24 18.36 4.58
N GLU A 373 -2.11 19.62 4.16
CA GLU A 373 -3.09 20.30 3.32
C GLU A 373 -3.23 19.64 1.93
N ASP A 374 -2.10 19.30 1.30
CA ASP A 374 -2.11 18.66 -0.03
C ASP A 374 -2.65 17.23 0.05
N ILE A 375 -2.30 16.49 1.12
CA ILE A 375 -2.88 15.17 1.41
C ILE A 375 -4.40 15.28 1.60
N ALA A 376 -4.88 16.25 2.38
CA ALA A 376 -6.31 16.45 2.61
C ALA A 376 -7.06 16.78 1.31
N ARG A 377 -6.49 17.63 0.45
CA ARG A 377 -7.05 17.91 -0.89
C ARG A 377 -7.10 16.64 -1.74
N TRP A 378 -6.04 15.86 -1.80
CA TRP A 378 -6.05 14.60 -2.56
C TRP A 378 -7.07 13.60 -2.05
N ARG A 379 -7.18 13.44 -0.72
CA ARG A 379 -8.24 12.64 -0.12
C ARG A 379 -9.61 13.13 -0.58
N ALA A 380 -9.89 14.42 -0.44
CA ALA A 380 -11.16 15.01 -0.88
C ALA A 380 -11.47 14.75 -2.37
N ARG A 381 -10.46 14.80 -3.26
CA ARG A 381 -10.63 14.44 -4.68
C ARG A 381 -11.04 12.99 -4.86
N LEU A 382 -10.40 12.05 -4.15
CA LEU A 382 -10.75 10.62 -4.20
C LEU A 382 -12.16 10.36 -3.66
N TYR A 383 -12.55 11.03 -2.58
CA TYR A 383 -13.91 10.98 -2.05
C TYR A 383 -14.95 11.53 -3.01
N ARG A 384 -14.66 12.61 -3.74
CA ARG A 384 -15.55 13.13 -4.79
C ARG A 384 -15.65 12.16 -5.97
N ALA A 385 -14.56 11.48 -6.32
CA ALA A 385 -14.54 10.49 -7.40
C ALA A 385 -15.37 9.23 -7.07
N GLN A 386 -15.42 8.82 -5.79
CA GLN A 386 -16.17 7.63 -5.34
C GLN A 386 -15.84 6.36 -6.15
N GLY A 387 -14.55 6.04 -6.30
CA GLY A 387 -14.10 4.95 -7.15
C GLY A 387 -14.40 5.23 -8.62
N ARG A 388 -15.04 4.29 -9.31
CA ARG A 388 -15.31 4.41 -10.77
C ARG A 388 -16.53 5.28 -11.10
N LEU A 389 -17.13 5.97 -10.13
CA LEU A 389 -18.38 6.71 -10.33
C LEU A 389 -18.15 8.08 -10.97
N GLY A 390 -17.36 8.93 -10.33
CA GLY A 390 -17.10 10.30 -10.74
C GLY A 390 -16.20 10.40 -11.96
N ALA A 391 -16.38 11.47 -12.73
CA ALA A 391 -15.49 11.82 -13.84
C ALA A 391 -14.72 13.10 -13.53
N CYS A 392 -13.59 13.28 -14.19
CA CYS A 392 -12.75 14.47 -14.14
C CYS A 392 -12.11 14.72 -15.51
N TRP A 393 -11.60 15.93 -15.70
CA TRP A 393 -10.66 16.23 -16.78
C TRP A 393 -9.24 16.07 -16.26
N LEU A 394 -8.39 15.36 -17.00
CA LEU A 394 -6.99 15.15 -16.65
C LEU A 394 -6.09 15.47 -17.85
N PRO A 395 -4.93 16.12 -17.66
CA PRO A 395 -3.91 16.22 -18.70
C PRO A 395 -3.54 14.84 -19.28
N ASP A 396 -3.70 14.69 -20.60
CA ASP A 396 -3.51 13.40 -21.25
C ASP A 396 -2.03 12.96 -21.26
N GLY A 397 -1.11 13.92 -21.14
CA GLY A 397 0.34 13.70 -21.12
C GLY A 397 0.92 13.11 -22.41
N LEU A 398 0.10 12.99 -23.44
CA LEU A 398 0.45 12.38 -24.73
C LEU A 398 0.61 13.44 -25.82
N ALA A 399 -0.32 14.41 -25.83
CA ALA A 399 -0.32 15.43 -26.84
C ALA A 399 0.82 16.43 -26.59
N PRO A 400 1.49 16.92 -27.65
CA PRO A 400 2.49 17.96 -27.50
C PRO A 400 1.85 19.20 -26.89
N VAL A 401 2.57 19.85 -25.98
CA VAL A 401 2.14 21.14 -25.42
C VAL A 401 2.20 22.18 -26.52
N LEU A 402 1.03 22.73 -26.87
CA LEU A 402 0.94 23.79 -27.87
C LEU A 402 1.29 25.13 -27.20
N ARG A 403 1.82 26.06 -27.99
CA ARG A 403 2.17 27.42 -27.56
C ARG A 403 1.39 28.42 -28.37
N VAL A 404 0.67 29.30 -27.68
CA VAL A 404 -0.08 30.41 -28.26
C VAL A 404 0.91 31.39 -28.90
N GLN A 405 0.69 31.72 -30.17
CA GLN A 405 1.58 32.56 -30.99
C GLN A 405 1.18 34.02 -30.98
N ALA A 406 -0.10 34.30 -30.82
CA ALA A 406 -0.66 35.66 -30.80
C ALA A 406 -1.68 35.76 -29.67
N GLU A 407 -1.78 36.95 -29.08
CA GLU A 407 -2.78 37.23 -28.05
C GLU A 407 -4.19 36.99 -28.59
N ALA A 408 -5.04 36.37 -27.77
CA ALA A 408 -6.44 36.14 -28.07
C ALA A 408 -7.31 36.83 -27.01
N GLU A 409 -8.24 37.67 -27.48
CA GLU A 409 -9.23 38.32 -26.63
C GLU A 409 -10.29 37.32 -26.12
N VAL A 410 -11.03 37.69 -25.08
CA VAL A 410 -12.06 36.85 -24.43
C VAL A 410 -13.08 36.27 -25.43
N GLU A 411 -13.48 37.05 -26.43
CA GLU A 411 -14.46 36.68 -27.46
C GLU A 411 -13.86 35.88 -28.63
N ALA A 412 -12.56 35.55 -28.57
CA ALA A 412 -11.91 34.79 -29.64
C ALA A 412 -12.53 33.40 -29.78
N GLY A 413 -12.95 33.03 -30.98
CA GLY A 413 -13.44 31.68 -31.30
C GLY A 413 -12.33 30.65 -31.56
N TYR A 414 -11.06 31.06 -31.51
CA TYR A 414 -9.91 30.19 -31.78
C TYR A 414 -8.62 30.74 -31.16
N LEU A 415 -7.62 29.86 -31.01
CA LEU A 415 -6.25 30.23 -30.64
C LEU A 415 -5.29 29.94 -31.79
N ARG A 416 -4.39 30.89 -32.10
CA ARG A 416 -3.25 30.65 -32.99
C ARG A 416 -2.12 29.99 -32.20
N VAL A 417 -1.71 28.79 -32.60
CA VAL A 417 -0.75 27.93 -31.90
C VAL A 417 0.32 27.36 -32.83
N ASN A 418 1.42 26.84 -32.28
CA ASN A 418 2.41 26.09 -33.08
C ASN A 418 1.86 24.70 -33.50
N ALA A 419 1.95 24.37 -34.79
CA ALA A 419 1.16 23.28 -35.38
C ALA A 419 1.90 21.96 -35.66
N GLU A 420 3.24 21.94 -35.58
CA GLU A 420 4.03 20.92 -36.29
C GLU A 420 3.65 19.47 -35.90
N ALA A 421 3.26 19.21 -34.65
CA ALA A 421 2.83 17.89 -34.17
C ALA A 421 1.39 17.82 -33.59
N GLY A 422 0.69 18.94 -33.40
CA GLY A 422 -0.57 18.98 -32.64
C GLY A 422 -1.79 18.36 -33.33
N ALA A 423 -1.82 18.36 -34.67
CA ALA A 423 -3.02 18.02 -35.44
C ALA A 423 -3.42 16.55 -35.31
N ALA A 424 -2.45 15.66 -35.09
CA ALA A 424 -2.71 14.25 -34.83
C ALA A 424 -3.49 14.01 -33.52
N PHE A 425 -3.33 14.92 -32.55
CA PHE A 425 -3.95 14.80 -31.22
C PHE A 425 -5.28 15.55 -31.13
N TRP A 426 -5.42 16.67 -31.84
CA TRP A 426 -6.63 17.49 -31.93
C TRP A 426 -7.42 17.27 -33.24
N HIS A 427 -7.63 16.02 -33.62
CA HIS A 427 -8.47 15.67 -34.78
C HIS A 427 -9.97 15.53 -34.41
N ARG A 428 -10.32 15.67 -33.13
CA ARG A 428 -11.68 15.62 -32.57
C ARG A 428 -11.79 16.60 -31.41
N SER A 429 -13.02 16.93 -31.04
CA SER A 429 -13.34 17.68 -29.83
C SER A 429 -12.60 17.12 -28.60
N ALA A 430 -12.03 18.03 -27.81
CA ALA A 430 -11.33 17.73 -26.57
C ALA A 430 -11.50 18.90 -25.59
N ALA A 431 -10.92 18.79 -24.41
CA ALA A 431 -10.72 19.94 -23.53
C ALA A 431 -9.23 20.33 -23.51
N ALA A 432 -8.94 21.54 -23.04
CA ALA A 432 -7.59 22.01 -22.85
C ALA A 432 -7.44 22.80 -21.55
N LEU A 433 -6.27 22.69 -20.93
CA LEU A 433 -5.81 23.57 -19.86
C LEU A 433 -4.84 24.59 -20.46
N ILE A 434 -5.15 25.86 -20.30
CA ILE A 434 -4.28 26.97 -20.70
C ILE A 434 -3.52 27.43 -19.47
N LEU A 435 -2.19 27.40 -19.55
CA LEU A 435 -1.29 27.93 -18.54
C LEU A 435 -0.68 29.24 -19.06
N HIS A 436 -0.99 30.33 -18.39
CA HIS A 436 -0.51 31.66 -18.73
C HIS A 436 0.94 31.86 -18.25
N PRO A 437 1.71 32.78 -18.87
CA PRO A 437 3.07 33.08 -18.45
C PRO A 437 3.19 33.61 -17.00
N ASP A 438 2.14 34.24 -16.48
CA ASP A 438 2.07 34.76 -15.11
C ASP A 438 1.73 33.68 -14.05
N GLY A 439 1.51 32.43 -14.48
CA GLY A 439 1.16 31.30 -13.62
C GLY A 439 -0.34 31.09 -13.42
N THR A 440 -1.19 31.99 -13.92
CA THR A 440 -2.65 31.78 -13.90
C THR A 440 -3.06 30.71 -14.91
N ARG A 441 -4.25 30.14 -14.73
CA ARG A 441 -4.76 29.03 -15.55
C ARG A 441 -6.25 29.17 -15.84
N GLN A 442 -6.66 28.73 -17.01
CA GLN A 442 -8.08 28.58 -17.39
C GLN A 442 -8.27 27.30 -18.19
N ALA A 443 -9.46 26.70 -18.14
CA ALA A 443 -9.77 25.46 -18.83
C ALA A 443 -10.89 25.69 -19.84
N VAL A 444 -10.78 25.10 -21.03
CA VAL A 444 -11.67 25.40 -22.16
C VAL A 444 -12.03 24.14 -22.94
N LEU A 445 -13.20 24.14 -23.55
CA LEU A 445 -13.59 23.14 -24.55
C LEU A 445 -13.03 23.54 -25.91
N THR A 446 -12.51 22.55 -26.63
CA THR A 446 -11.82 22.73 -27.90
C THR A 446 -12.41 21.84 -28.99
N GLY A 447 -12.35 22.31 -30.23
CA GLY A 447 -12.70 21.58 -31.44
C GLY A 447 -11.48 20.93 -32.09
N ALA A 448 -11.45 20.89 -33.42
CA ALA A 448 -10.29 20.41 -34.15
C ALA A 448 -9.18 21.48 -34.23
N LEU A 449 -7.94 21.02 -34.36
CA LEU A 449 -6.80 21.85 -34.73
C LEU A 449 -6.63 21.82 -36.25
N HIS A 450 -6.74 22.97 -36.89
CA HIS A 450 -6.47 23.12 -38.32
C HIS A 450 -5.04 23.60 -38.56
N ARG A 451 -4.43 23.14 -39.66
CA ARG A 451 -3.15 23.65 -40.14
C ARG A 451 -3.44 24.78 -41.13
N ASP A 452 -3.43 26.00 -40.64
CA ASP A 452 -3.66 27.23 -41.42
C ASP A 452 -2.70 28.32 -40.91
N GLU A 453 -1.76 28.74 -41.76
CA GLU A 453 -0.70 29.73 -41.46
C GLU A 453 -0.04 29.52 -40.08
N GLY A 454 0.21 28.24 -39.74
CA GLY A 454 0.44 27.79 -38.37
C GLY A 454 -0.69 26.86 -37.92
N GLY A 455 -1.03 26.90 -36.64
CA GLY A 455 -2.07 26.05 -36.05
C GLY A 455 -3.23 26.89 -35.56
N VAL A 456 -4.46 26.50 -35.90
CA VAL A 456 -5.68 27.15 -35.42
C VAL A 456 -6.45 26.16 -34.57
N LEU A 457 -6.43 26.36 -33.25
CA LEU A 457 -7.20 25.55 -32.32
C LEU A 457 -8.56 26.18 -32.12
N VAL A 458 -9.61 25.55 -32.64
CA VAL A 458 -10.99 26.05 -32.51
C VAL A 458 -11.45 25.91 -31.07
N LEU A 459 -12.10 26.94 -30.54
CA LEU A 459 -12.70 26.93 -29.21
C LEU A 459 -14.20 26.60 -29.32
N ARG A 460 -14.68 25.77 -28.39
CA ARG A 460 -16.10 25.37 -28.26
C ARG A 460 -16.76 25.99 -27.02
N SER A 461 -15.97 26.52 -26.11
CA SER A 461 -16.41 27.38 -25.01
C SER A 461 -15.73 28.75 -25.15
N GLY A 462 -16.29 29.77 -24.51
CA GLY A 462 -15.60 31.05 -24.35
C GLY A 462 -14.34 30.92 -23.50
N LEU A 463 -13.52 31.98 -23.53
CA LEU A 463 -12.38 32.16 -22.63
C LEU A 463 -12.84 32.90 -21.38
N ASP A 464 -12.27 32.61 -20.22
CA ASP A 464 -12.56 33.36 -18.98
C ASP A 464 -11.76 34.67 -18.92
N ALA A 465 -10.60 34.69 -19.59
CA ALA A 465 -9.70 35.83 -19.69
C ALA A 465 -8.94 35.80 -21.02
N ALA A 466 -8.41 36.95 -21.43
CA ALA A 466 -7.53 37.02 -22.60
C ALA A 466 -6.35 36.05 -22.45
N VAL A 467 -5.90 35.47 -23.56
CA VAL A 467 -4.81 34.49 -23.59
C VAL A 467 -3.58 35.14 -24.23
N PRO A 468 -2.56 35.51 -23.44
CA PRO A 468 -1.35 36.11 -23.97
C PRO A 468 -0.56 35.15 -24.87
N ALA A 469 0.19 35.72 -25.81
CA ALA A 469 1.21 34.97 -26.54
C ALA A 469 2.21 34.32 -25.57
N GLY A 470 2.69 33.12 -25.91
CA GLY A 470 3.54 32.31 -25.05
C GLY A 470 2.81 31.41 -24.05
N SER A 471 1.48 31.59 -23.87
CA SER A 471 0.66 30.67 -23.07
C SER A 471 0.79 29.23 -23.59
N ARG A 472 0.79 28.27 -22.67
CA ARG A 472 0.89 26.84 -22.98
C ARG A 472 -0.49 26.20 -22.96
N VAL A 473 -0.79 25.36 -23.94
CA VAL A 473 -2.07 24.66 -24.06
C VAL A 473 -1.81 23.16 -23.93
N LEU A 474 -2.35 22.56 -22.87
CA LEU A 474 -2.23 21.14 -22.57
C LEU A 474 -3.56 20.46 -22.88
N ARG A 475 -3.51 19.26 -23.49
CA ARG A 475 -4.73 18.51 -23.78
C ARG A 475 -5.29 17.89 -22.53
N LEU A 476 -6.59 18.02 -22.33
CA LEU A 476 -7.32 17.32 -21.30
C LEU A 476 -8.12 16.16 -21.91
N ALA A 477 -8.05 15.01 -21.25
CA ALA A 477 -8.89 13.86 -21.50
C ALA A 477 -9.94 13.74 -20.39
N ARG A 478 -11.18 13.43 -20.79
CA ARG A 478 -12.25 13.09 -19.85
C ARG A 478 -11.99 11.69 -19.32
N CYS A 479 -11.90 11.55 -18.01
CA CYS A 479 -11.48 10.32 -17.36
C CYS A 479 -12.30 10.01 -16.12
N ARG A 480 -12.20 8.77 -15.63
CA ARG A 480 -12.59 8.35 -14.28
C ARG A 480 -11.54 7.39 -13.73
N LEU A 481 -11.56 7.10 -12.44
CA LEU A 481 -10.75 6.00 -11.91
C LEU A 481 -11.14 4.67 -12.58
N ASP A 482 -10.15 3.83 -12.86
CA ASP A 482 -10.35 2.52 -13.47
C ASP A 482 -10.75 1.44 -12.44
N HIS A 483 -10.46 1.69 -11.17
CA HIS A 483 -10.66 0.77 -10.05
C HIS A 483 -11.44 1.43 -8.91
N ASP A 484 -12.12 0.59 -8.11
CA ASP A 484 -12.81 1.04 -6.90
C ASP A 484 -11.89 1.07 -5.67
N ALA A 485 -10.75 0.40 -5.73
CA ALA A 485 -9.72 0.43 -4.70
C ALA A 485 -8.60 1.37 -5.12
N VAL A 486 -8.20 2.25 -4.21
CA VAL A 486 -7.06 3.15 -4.35
C VAL A 486 -6.15 2.95 -3.16
N ASP A 487 -4.87 2.75 -3.45
CA ASP A 487 -3.83 2.57 -2.44
C ASP A 487 -3.05 3.88 -2.27
N LEU A 488 -2.91 4.30 -1.02
CA LEU A 488 -2.12 5.44 -0.58
C LEU A 488 -0.90 4.89 0.15
N TYR A 489 0.28 5.14 -0.39
CA TYR A 489 1.55 4.70 0.18
C TYR A 489 2.13 5.84 1.01
N TRP A 490 1.95 5.75 2.32
CA TRP A 490 2.47 6.73 3.27
C TRP A 490 3.94 6.43 3.55
N HIS A 491 4.84 7.24 2.99
CA HIS A 491 6.27 7.17 3.28
C HIS A 491 6.63 7.87 4.59
N SER A 492 5.77 8.79 5.02
CA SER A 492 5.80 9.44 6.34
C SER A 492 4.42 10.03 6.65
N PRO A 493 4.16 10.53 7.88
CA PRO A 493 2.93 11.25 8.20
C PRO A 493 2.62 12.47 7.30
N THR A 494 3.60 12.97 6.54
CA THR A 494 3.46 14.16 5.69
C THR A 494 3.81 13.90 4.23
N LEU A 495 3.99 12.65 3.80
CA LEU A 495 4.34 12.32 2.43
C LEU A 495 3.60 11.06 1.97
N VAL A 496 2.76 11.21 0.95
CA VAL A 496 1.94 10.14 0.41
C VAL A 496 2.09 10.03 -1.08
N GLU A 497 2.35 8.82 -1.56
CA GLU A 497 2.31 8.47 -2.97
C GLU A 497 0.98 7.78 -3.32
N MET A 498 0.39 8.13 -4.46
CA MET A 498 -0.88 7.61 -4.96
C MET A 498 -0.73 7.22 -6.44
N PRO A 499 -0.44 5.94 -6.75
CA PRO A 499 -0.54 5.45 -8.12
C PRO A 499 -2.01 5.28 -8.50
N LEU A 500 -2.47 6.07 -9.47
CA LEU A 500 -3.83 6.05 -9.99
C LEU A 500 -3.85 5.61 -11.45
N THR A 501 -4.77 4.70 -11.77
CA THR A 501 -5.11 4.35 -13.16
C THR A 501 -6.42 5.04 -13.51
N LEU A 502 -6.39 5.91 -14.52
CA LEU A 502 -7.55 6.63 -15.01
C LEU A 502 -7.98 6.13 -16.39
N ARG A 503 -9.23 5.67 -16.50
CA ARG A 503 -9.81 5.26 -17.78
C ARG A 503 -10.37 6.47 -18.52
N ARG A 504 -9.96 6.63 -19.77
CA ARG A 504 -10.56 7.60 -20.70
C ARG A 504 -12.02 7.24 -20.97
N LEU A 505 -12.89 8.24 -20.85
CA LEU A 505 -14.29 8.16 -21.20
C LEU A 505 -14.51 8.67 -22.64
N PRO A 506 -15.52 8.14 -23.36
CA PRO A 506 -15.93 8.67 -24.65
C PRO A 506 -16.46 10.12 -24.51
N GLU A 507 -16.66 10.83 -25.62
CA GLU A 507 -17.33 12.14 -25.59
C GLU A 507 -18.81 11.95 -25.18
N PRO A 508 -19.35 12.78 -24.27
CA PRO A 508 -20.75 12.67 -23.84
C PRO A 508 -21.70 12.89 -25.02
N ARG A 509 -22.70 12.03 -25.15
CA ARG A 509 -23.76 12.12 -26.18
C ARG A 509 -25.15 12.37 -25.57
N GLY A 510 -25.20 12.93 -24.37
CA GLY A 510 -26.46 13.13 -23.62
C GLY A 510 -27.04 11.89 -22.93
N ASN A 511 -26.37 10.73 -23.03
CA ASN A 511 -26.84 9.44 -22.48
C ASN A 511 -25.99 8.94 -21.30
N ASP A 512 -25.10 9.77 -20.75
CA ASP A 512 -24.34 9.41 -19.55
C ASP A 512 -25.29 9.47 -18.36
N LEU A 513 -25.78 8.32 -17.90
CA LEU A 513 -26.74 8.24 -16.82
C LEU A 513 -26.02 7.82 -15.53
N ILE A 514 -26.03 8.71 -14.54
CA ILE A 514 -25.59 8.43 -13.18
C ILE A 514 -26.84 8.38 -12.32
N THR A 515 -27.20 7.19 -11.84
CA THR A 515 -28.47 6.99 -11.10
C THR A 515 -28.39 7.40 -9.62
N TYR A 516 -27.33 8.11 -9.24
CA TYR A 516 -27.17 8.78 -7.96
C TYR A 516 -26.46 10.11 -8.21
N THR A 517 -27.15 11.23 -8.05
CA THR A 517 -26.54 12.55 -8.12
C THR A 517 -25.55 12.67 -6.96
N PRO A 518 -24.25 12.90 -7.21
CA PRO A 518 -23.34 13.29 -6.14
C PRO A 518 -23.84 14.65 -5.61
N SER A 519 -24.29 14.68 -4.36
CA SER A 519 -24.55 15.92 -3.61
C SER A 519 -23.23 16.58 -3.25
#